data_AF-A0AAJ1ZXF1-F1
#
_entry.id   AF-A0AAJ1ZXF1-F1
#
_cell.length_a   1.000
_cell.length_b   1.000
_cell.length_c   1.000
_cell.angle_alpha   90.00
_cell.angle_beta   90.00
_cell.angle_gamma   90.00
#
_symmetry.space_group_name_H-M   'P 1'
#
loop_
_entity.id
_entity.type
_entity.pdbx_description
1 polymer ?
#
loop_
_entity_poly.entity_id
_entity_poly.type
_entity_poly.pdbx_seq_one_letter_code
_entity_poly.pdbx_strand_id
1 'polypeptide(L)'
;MAKFTPAQIRLSRIGFNGERFNATAARIGVQPYDVHRAMTYESLTSEERSTILDRFLSGDRISDIADDIGSTQTAVLKTVRGALIHARTAAVMHGAAL
;
A
#
# COMPACT_ATOMS: atom_id res chain seq x y z
N MET A 1 20.14 18.60 8.22
CA MET A 1 19.68 17.20 8.09
C MET A 1 19.20 16.99 6.67
N ALA A 2 19.80 16.06 5.93
CA ALA A 2 19.33 15.74 4.58
C ALA A 2 17.91 15.16 4.68
N LYS A 3 16.93 15.78 4.02
CA LYS A 3 15.58 15.23 3.92
C LYS A 3 15.61 14.05 2.96
N PHE A 4 15.36 12.85 3.48
CA PHE A 4 15.12 11.69 2.62
C PHE A 4 13.85 11.91 1.80
N THR A 5 13.91 11.60 0.51
CA THR A 5 12.72 11.59 -0.34
C THR A 5 11.84 10.36 -0.01
N PRO A 6 10.54 10.40 -0.32
CA PRO A 6 9.67 9.23 -0.16
C PRO A 6 10.21 7.98 -0.87
N ALA A 7 10.85 8.15 -2.04
CA ALA A 7 11.49 7.06 -2.78
C ALA A 7 12.71 6.48 -2.05
N GLN A 8 13.52 7.29 -1.37
CA GLN A 8 14.66 6.81 -0.59
C GLN A 8 14.23 6.09 0.69
N ILE A 9 13.19 6.59 1.37
CA ILE A 9 12.57 5.89 2.51
C ILE A 9 12.04 4.53 2.05
N ARG A 10 11.44 4.48 0.84
CA ARG A 10 10.96 3.26 0.20
C ARG A 10 12.09 2.32 -0.21
N LEU A 11 13.22 2.78 -0.72
CA LEU A 11 14.35 1.87 -1.08
C LEU A 11 15.02 1.24 0.15
N SER A 12 14.84 1.83 1.33
CA SER A 12 15.26 1.20 2.58
C SER A 12 14.42 -0.04 2.98
N ARG A 13 13.40 -0.41 2.18
CA ARG A 13 12.28 -1.35 2.44
C ARG A 13 12.55 -2.82 2.71
N ILE A 14 13.76 -3.36 2.62
CA ILE A 14 13.90 -4.83 2.69
C ILE A 14 13.35 -5.36 4.03
N GLY A 15 12.19 -6.04 3.98
CA GLY A 15 11.51 -6.72 5.10
C GLY A 15 10.69 -5.85 6.05
N PHE A 16 9.74 -5.03 5.57
CA PHE A 16 8.81 -4.34 6.47
C PHE A 16 7.70 -5.27 6.99
N ASN A 17 7.84 -5.72 8.23
CA ASN A 17 6.76 -6.28 9.03
C ASN A 17 6.23 -5.18 9.97
N GLY A 18 4.96 -5.21 10.38
CA GLY A 18 4.22 -4.10 11.00
C GLY A 18 4.89 -3.37 12.20
N GLU A 19 5.87 -3.98 12.87
CA GLU A 19 6.65 -3.39 13.97
C GLU A 19 7.70 -2.33 13.54
N ARG A 20 8.01 -2.18 12.24
CA ARG A 20 9.26 -1.54 11.79
C ARG A 20 9.21 -0.04 11.46
N PHE A 21 8.12 0.69 11.69
CA PHE A 21 8.07 2.13 11.41
C PHE A 21 9.07 2.94 12.24
N ASN A 22 9.04 2.75 13.55
CA ASN A 22 9.95 3.43 14.48
C ASN A 22 11.40 2.97 14.29
N ALA A 23 11.62 1.67 14.04
CA ALA A 23 12.94 1.12 13.78
C ALA A 23 13.55 1.66 12.47
N THR A 24 12.74 1.78 11.42
CA THR A 24 13.19 2.35 10.14
C THR A 24 13.46 3.84 10.27
N ALA A 25 12.55 4.57 10.92
CA ALA A 25 12.71 5.98 11.21
C ALA A 25 14.02 6.26 11.97
N ALA A 26 14.33 5.46 12.99
CA ALA A 26 15.59 5.51 13.72
C ALA A 26 16.80 5.19 12.83
N ARG A 27 16.72 4.13 12.01
CA ARG A 27 17.82 3.70 11.13
C ARG A 27 18.19 4.73 10.06
N ILE A 28 17.20 5.42 9.50
CA ILE A 28 17.42 6.41 8.43
C ILE A 28 17.40 7.86 8.94
N GLY A 29 17.22 8.07 10.25
CA GLY A 29 17.27 9.39 10.87
C GLY A 29 16.13 10.33 10.50
N VAL A 30 14.91 9.80 10.30
CA VAL A 30 13.70 10.58 10.00
C VAL A 30 12.64 10.41 11.08
N GLN A 31 11.59 11.23 11.07
CA GLN A 31 10.47 11.05 11.98
C GLN A 31 9.61 9.84 11.57
N PRO A 32 9.07 9.05 12.51
CA PRO A 32 8.14 7.96 12.20
C PRO A 32 6.93 8.41 11.37
N TYR A 33 6.47 9.64 11.59
CA TYR A 33 5.41 10.27 10.79
C TYR A 33 5.78 10.40 9.32
N ASP A 34 7.03 10.73 8.98
CA ASP A 34 7.48 10.86 7.59
C ASP A 34 7.55 9.49 6.90
N VAL A 35 7.97 8.44 7.63
CA VAL A 35 7.91 7.05 7.15
C VAL A 35 6.45 6.64 6.93
N HIS A 36 5.58 6.92 7.89
CA HIS A 36 4.16 6.61 7.78
C HIS A 36 3.52 7.34 6.59
N ARG A 37 3.80 8.63 6.41
CA ARG A 37 3.28 9.45 5.30
C ARG A 37 3.81 8.97 3.95
N ALA A 38 5.11 8.69 3.84
CA ALA A 38 5.70 8.10 2.64
C ALA A 38 5.07 6.74 2.29
N MET A 39 4.69 5.95 3.30
CA MET A 39 4.02 4.66 3.09
C MET A 39 2.52 4.78 2.81
N THR A 40 1.88 5.86 3.29
CA THR A 40 0.42 6.05 3.20
C THR A 40 -0.01 6.79 1.93
N TYR A 41 0.82 7.71 1.41
CA TYR A 41 0.38 8.67 0.39
C TYR A 41 1.01 8.52 -0.99
N GLU A 42 2.11 7.79 -1.15
CA GLU A 42 2.64 7.44 -2.47
C GLU A 42 3.39 6.14 -2.33
N SER A 43 3.07 5.03 -3.02
CA SER A 43 4.08 4.00 -3.32
C SER A 43 3.65 2.81 -4.16
N LEU A 44 2.39 2.37 -4.14
CA LEU A 44 2.08 1.13 -4.86
C LEU A 44 2.34 1.38 -6.35
N THR A 45 3.25 0.63 -6.92
CA THR A 45 3.45 0.53 -8.36
C THR A 45 2.17 -0.03 -9.00
N SER A 46 2.01 0.14 -10.32
CA SER A 46 0.89 -0.48 -11.02
C SER A 46 0.88 -2.00 -10.86
N GLU A 47 2.07 -2.61 -10.76
CA GLU A 47 2.26 -4.04 -10.58
C GLU A 47 1.92 -4.49 -9.15
N GLU A 48 2.36 -3.76 -8.11
CA GLU A 48 1.91 -4.01 -6.73
C GLU A 48 0.39 -3.83 -6.60
N ARG A 49 -0.21 -2.86 -7.29
CA ARG A 49 -1.68 -2.70 -7.32
C ARG A 49 -2.37 -3.88 -7.98
N SER A 50 -1.87 -4.35 -9.13
CA SER A 50 -2.43 -5.53 -9.81
C SER A 50 -2.34 -6.76 -8.90
N THR A 51 -1.16 -7.00 -8.32
CA THR A 51 -0.91 -8.11 -7.40
C THR A 51 -1.85 -8.09 -6.21
N ILE A 52 -2.10 -6.92 -5.61
CA ILE A 52 -3.07 -6.77 -4.52
C ILE A 52 -4.47 -7.22 -4.96
N LEU A 53 -4.92 -6.78 -6.14
CA LEU A 53 -6.28 -7.08 -6.63
C LEU A 53 -6.43 -8.56 -6.99
N ASP A 54 -5.45 -9.14 -7.69
CA ASP A 54 -5.48 -10.54 -8.11
C ASP A 54 -5.53 -11.48 -6.90
N ARG A 55 -4.71 -11.19 -5.87
CA ARG A 55 -4.69 -11.97 -4.63
C ARG A 55 -5.95 -11.78 -3.80
N PHE A 56 -6.44 -10.55 -3.68
CA PHE A 56 -7.70 -10.29 -2.98
C PHE A 56 -8.87 -11.03 -3.63
N LEU A 57 -8.96 -11.02 -4.97
CA LEU A 57 -9.98 -11.75 -5.72
C LEU A 57 -9.83 -13.27 -5.62
N SER A 58 -8.60 -13.76 -5.38
CA SER A 58 -8.31 -15.17 -5.12
C SER A 58 -8.64 -15.62 -3.68
N GLY A 59 -9.00 -14.68 -2.79
CA GLY A 59 -9.41 -14.97 -1.41
C GLY A 59 -8.32 -14.80 -0.35
N ASP A 60 -7.16 -14.26 -0.71
CA ASP A 60 -6.07 -14.03 0.25
C ASP A 60 -6.45 -12.99 1.31
N ARG A 61 -5.92 -13.18 2.53
CA ARG A 61 -6.15 -12.22 3.62
C ARG A 61 -5.35 -10.94 3.37
N ILE A 62 -5.96 -9.82 3.74
CA ILE A 62 -5.34 -8.48 3.64
C ILE A 62 -4.00 -8.39 4.38
N SER A 63 -3.87 -9.07 5.53
CA SER A 63 -2.62 -9.17 6.28
C SER A 63 -1.51 -9.80 5.46
N ASP A 64 -1.81 -10.93 4.84
CA ASP A 64 -0.83 -11.77 4.15
C ASP A 64 -0.37 -11.08 2.86
N ILE A 65 -1.30 -10.43 2.15
CA ILE A 65 -0.98 -9.56 1.00
C ILE A 65 -0.07 -8.41 1.42
N ALA A 66 -0.38 -7.75 2.55
CA ALA A 66 0.41 -6.61 3.02
C ALA A 66 1.83 -7.02 3.42
N ASP A 67 1.97 -8.15 4.11
CA ASP A 67 3.25 -8.67 4.56
C ASP A 67 4.13 -9.08 3.37
N ASP A 68 3.57 -9.80 2.40
CA ASP A 68 4.32 -10.28 1.22
C ASP A 68 4.82 -9.14 0.33
N ILE A 69 4.01 -8.09 0.15
CA ILE A 69 4.41 -6.92 -0.67
C ILE A 69 5.16 -5.85 0.14
N GLY A 70 5.41 -6.10 1.43
CA GLY A 70 6.06 -5.15 2.33
C GLY A 70 5.33 -3.80 2.39
N SER A 71 4.02 -3.84 2.63
CA SER A 71 3.13 -2.69 2.70
C SER A 71 2.27 -2.73 3.97
N THR A 72 1.33 -1.78 4.10
CA THR A 72 0.39 -1.75 5.22
C THR A 72 -0.95 -2.34 4.82
N GLN A 73 -1.64 -2.98 5.77
CA GLN A 73 -3.02 -3.41 5.57
C GLN A 73 -3.93 -2.25 5.14
N THR A 74 -3.69 -1.04 5.66
CA THR A 74 -4.38 0.19 5.25
C THR A 74 -4.19 0.50 3.77
N ALA A 75 -2.98 0.35 3.23
CA ALA A 75 -2.71 0.57 1.81
C ALA A 75 -3.40 -0.47 0.93
N VAL A 76 -3.35 -1.74 1.32
CA VAL A 76 -4.06 -2.84 0.64
C VAL A 76 -5.58 -2.57 0.61
N LEU A 77 -6.18 -2.24 1.77
CA LEU A 77 -7.60 -1.91 1.87
C LEU A 77 -8.01 -0.70 1.01
N LYS A 78 -7.19 0.36 0.98
CA LYS A 78 -7.44 1.53 0.13
C LYS A 78 -7.44 1.15 -1.36
N THR A 79 -6.50 0.32 -1.81
CA THR A 79 -6.44 -0.17 -3.20
C THR A 79 -7.69 -0.97 -3.55
N VAL A 80 -8.04 -1.96 -2.73
CA VAL A 80 -9.23 -2.80 -2.95
C VAL A 80 -10.50 -1.94 -2.98
N ARG A 81 -10.68 -1.06 -2.00
CA ARG A 81 -11.85 -0.17 -1.93
C ARG A 81 -11.96 0.74 -3.15
N GLY A 82 -10.85 1.32 -3.60
CA GLY A 82 -10.80 2.16 -4.80
C GLY A 82 -11.22 1.39 -6.06
N ALA A 83 -10.70 0.18 -6.24
CA ALA A 83 -11.05 -0.68 -7.37
C ALA A 83 -12.54 -1.07 -7.37
N LEU A 84 -13.09 -1.44 -6.21
CA LEU A 84 -14.53 -1.76 -6.09
C LEU A 84 -15.43 -0.57 -6.40
N ILE A 85 -15.06 0.64 -5.96
CA ILE A 85 -15.78 1.87 -6.30
C ILE A 85 -15.75 2.11 -7.81
N HIS A 86 -14.58 1.98 -8.44
CA HIS A 86 -14.45 2.14 -9.90
C HIS A 86 -15.27 1.10 -10.66
N ALA A 87 -15.22 -0.17 -10.28
CA ALA A 87 -16.00 -1.23 -10.90
C ALA A 87 -17.50 -0.97 -10.76
N ARG A 88 -17.96 -0.54 -9.58
CA ARG A 88 -19.36 -0.16 -9.34
C ARG A 88 -19.78 1.02 -10.23
N THR A 89 -18.97 2.08 -10.30
CA THR A 89 -19.26 3.24 -11.13
C THR A 89 -19.32 2.85 -12.61
N ALA A 90 -18.39 2.01 -13.08
CA ALA A 90 -18.40 1.50 -14.45
C ALA A 90 -19.66 0.67 -14.76
N ALA A 91 -20.07 -0.22 -13.86
CA ALA A 91 -21.29 -1.02 -14.02
C ALA A 91 -22.56 -0.14 -14.12
N VAL A 92 -22.65 0.91 -13.30
CA VAL A 92 -23.75 1.89 -13.35
C VAL A 92 -23.73 2.69 -14.66
N MET A 93 -22.55 3.13 -15.12
CA MET A 93 -22.41 3.89 -16.38
C MET A 93 -22.69 3.06 -17.63
N HIS A 94 -22.39 1.76 -17.60
CA HIS A 94 -22.62 0.84 -18.72
C HIS A 94 -24.00 0.17 -18.70
N GLY A 95 -24.91 0.58 -17.81
CA GLY A 95 -26.31 0.15 -17.83
C GLY A 95 -26.51 -1.34 -17.49
N ALA A 96 -25.65 -1.92 -16.64
CA ALA A 96 -25.94 -3.22 -16.04
C ALA A 96 -27.08 -3.03 -15.01
N ALA A 97 -28.31 -3.08 -15.50
CA ALA A 97 -29.50 -3.18 -14.68
C ALA A 97 -29.40 -4.43 -13.79
N LEU A 98 -29.66 -4.25 -12.49
CA LEU A 98 -29.92 -5.34 -11.54
C LEU A 98 -31.17 -6.12 -11.97
#